data_AF-A0A2P4XVD3-F1
#
_entry.id   AF-A0A2P4XVD3-F1
#
_cell.length_a   1.000
_cell.length_b   1.000
_cell.length_c   1.000
_cell.angle_alpha   90.00
_cell.angle_beta   90.00
_cell.angle_gamma   90.00
#
_symmetry.space_group_name_H-M   'P 1'
#
loop_
_entity.id
_entity.type
_entity.pdbx_description
1 polymer ?
#
loop_
_entity_poly.entity_id
_entity_poly.type
_entity_poly.pdbx_seq_one_letter_code
_entity_poly.pdbx_strand_id
1 'polypeptide(L)'
;MCVTCAKGKQRSYNQSRKDIGANAPIDRVGGVICSDIKCSIKPCDWRGSWYLINFIDYKTNYCRVFLAKTKDKGTKQFEHFFVYFEKRFNCSVHYQRTDNGGEYKVVDLFCKTAGVRRQVSEANNQA
;
A
#
# COMPACT_ATOMS: atom_id res chain seq x y z
N MET A 1 -13.06 -5.11 -38.60
CA MET A 1 -12.69 -4.82 -37.19
C MET A 1 -11.40 -4.00 -37.21
N CYS A 2 -11.40 -2.76 -36.71
CA CYS A 2 -10.24 -1.86 -36.80
C CYS A 2 -9.16 -2.26 -35.79
N VAL A 3 -7.95 -2.56 -36.29
CA VAL A 3 -6.78 -2.97 -35.49
C VAL A 3 -6.37 -1.86 -34.51
N THR A 4 -6.52 -0.60 -34.91
CA THR A 4 -6.24 0.58 -34.08
C THR A 4 -7.27 0.74 -32.95
N CYS A 5 -8.55 0.51 -33.22
CA CYS A 5 -9.60 0.55 -32.20
C CYS A 5 -9.54 -0.63 -31.22
N ALA A 6 -9.05 -1.79 -31.66
CA ALA A 6 -8.81 -2.94 -30.80
C ALA A 6 -7.64 -2.71 -29.83
N LYS A 7 -6.58 -2.04 -30.29
CA LYS A 7 -5.43 -1.65 -29.46
C LYS A 7 -5.75 -0.51 -28.48
N GLY A 8 -6.62 0.43 -28.85
CA GLY A 8 -6.98 1.58 -28.01
C GLY A 8 -8.03 1.30 -26.93
N LYS A 9 -8.79 0.20 -27.03
CA LYS A 9 -9.71 -0.23 -25.98
C LYS A 9 -9.01 -1.19 -25.02
N GLN A 10 -8.34 -0.65 -24.00
CA GLN A 10 -8.15 -1.42 -22.78
C GLN A 10 -9.54 -1.73 -22.20
N ARG A 11 -10.03 -2.95 -22.45
CA ARG A 11 -11.05 -3.50 -21.57
C ARG A 11 -10.33 -3.77 -20.25
N SER A 12 -10.92 -3.33 -19.13
CA SER A 12 -10.61 -3.91 -17.82
C SER A 12 -10.85 -5.42 -17.96
N TYR A 13 -9.80 -6.14 -18.36
CA TYR A 13 -9.78 -7.57 -18.30
C TYR A 13 -9.89 -7.86 -16.82
N ASN A 14 -10.99 -8.54 -16.44
CA ASN A 14 -11.26 -9.01 -15.09
C ASN A 14 -9.95 -9.15 -14.33
N GLN A 15 -9.65 -8.16 -13.47
CA GLN A 15 -8.44 -8.21 -12.65
C GLN A 15 -8.46 -9.58 -12.02
N SER A 16 -7.42 -10.37 -12.31
CA SER A 16 -7.41 -11.75 -11.89
C SER A 16 -7.57 -11.71 -10.37
N ARG A 17 -8.64 -12.29 -9.85
CA ARG A 17 -8.88 -12.41 -8.41
C ARG A 17 -7.80 -13.28 -7.72
N LYS A 18 -6.68 -13.59 -8.37
CA LYS A 18 -5.53 -14.26 -7.77
C LYS A 18 -4.90 -13.41 -6.66
N ASP A 19 -5.09 -12.09 -6.66
CA ASP A 19 -4.65 -11.20 -5.57
C ASP A 19 -5.58 -11.25 -4.34
N ILE A 20 -6.74 -11.90 -4.47
CA ILE A 20 -7.44 -12.54 -3.35
C ILE A 20 -6.61 -13.79 -3.01
N GLY A 21 -5.41 -13.57 -2.49
CA GLY A 21 -4.56 -14.65 -2.06
C GLY A 21 -5.38 -15.49 -1.09
N ALA A 22 -5.62 -16.76 -1.45
CA ALA A 22 -6.34 -17.73 -0.63
C ALA A 22 -5.70 -17.95 0.77
N ASN A 23 -4.59 -17.25 1.08
CA ASN A 23 -3.78 -17.33 2.28
C ASN A 23 -3.77 -16.05 3.15
N ALA A 24 -4.47 -14.97 2.75
CA ALA A 24 -4.50 -13.71 3.50
C ALA A 24 -5.90 -13.46 4.11
N PRO A 25 -6.00 -13.11 5.41
CA PRO A 25 -7.28 -12.92 6.12
C PRO A 25 -7.93 -11.57 5.75
N ILE A 26 -8.30 -11.41 4.48
CA ILE A 26 -8.90 -10.18 3.94
C ILE A 26 -10.28 -9.83 4.55
N ASP A 27 -10.89 -10.77 5.25
CA ASP A 27 -12.16 -10.64 5.93
C ASP A 27 -12.03 -10.12 7.37
N ARG A 28 -10.81 -9.96 7.88
CA ARG A 28 -10.49 -9.49 9.23
C ARG A 28 -9.91 -8.07 9.20
N VAL A 29 -10.31 -7.24 10.17
CA VAL A 29 -9.69 -5.92 10.40
C VAL A 29 -8.21 -6.09 10.74
N GLY A 30 -7.33 -5.38 10.03
CA GLY A 30 -5.88 -5.55 10.15
C GLY A 30 -5.36 -6.82 9.48
N GLY A 31 -6.22 -7.60 8.83
CA GLY A 31 -5.78 -8.80 8.14
C GLY A 31 -4.86 -8.50 6.97
N VAL A 32 -5.20 -7.49 6.16
CA VAL A 32 -4.36 -7.01 5.07
C VAL A 32 -4.40 -5.48 5.02
N ILE A 33 -3.23 -4.87 5.15
CA ILE A 33 -3.03 -3.44 4.96
C ILE A 33 -2.25 -3.24 3.67
N CYS A 34 -2.80 -2.45 2.76
CA CYS A 34 -2.11 -1.99 1.55
C CYS A 34 -1.54 -0.59 1.81
N SER A 35 -0.33 -0.34 1.36
CA SER A 35 0.23 1.01 1.36
C SER A 35 0.94 1.34 0.06
N ASP A 36 0.91 2.62 -0.26
CA ASP A 36 1.53 3.19 -1.44
C ASP A 36 2.09 4.58 -1.10
N ILE A 37 3.21 4.92 -1.75
CA ILE A 37 3.89 6.21 -1.60
C ILE A 37 3.80 6.92 -2.95
N LYS A 38 2.89 7.88 -3.05
CA LYS A 38 2.77 8.73 -4.22
C LYS A 38 3.76 9.90 -4.13
N CYS A 39 4.57 10.05 -5.17
CA CYS A 39 5.50 11.16 -5.37
C CYS A 39 4.96 12.09 -6.46
N SER A 40 3.96 12.92 -6.16
CA SER A 40 3.40 13.85 -7.17
C SER A 40 2.70 15.09 -6.63
N ILE A 41 2.95 15.53 -5.39
CA ILE A 41 2.39 16.81 -4.94
C ILE A 41 3.17 17.95 -5.62
N LYS A 42 2.68 18.40 -6.77
CA LYS A 42 3.18 19.57 -7.51
C LYS A 42 2.04 20.56 -7.76
N PRO A 43 2.17 21.83 -7.33
CA PRO A 43 3.23 22.36 -6.46
C PRO A 43 3.22 21.68 -5.08
N CYS A 44 4.34 21.69 -4.36
CA CYS A 44 4.40 21.11 -3.02
C CYS A 44 3.34 21.73 -2.11
N ASP A 45 2.99 21.04 -1.01
CA ASP A 45 2.13 21.69 -0.01
C ASP A 45 2.80 22.96 0.55
N TRP A 46 2.04 23.78 1.28
CA TRP A 46 2.53 25.01 1.90
C TRP A 46 3.70 24.80 2.89
N ARG A 47 3.98 23.56 3.30
CA ARG A 47 5.08 23.16 4.19
C ARG A 47 6.24 22.48 3.46
N GLY A 48 6.18 22.32 2.14
CA GLY A 48 7.21 21.66 1.33
C GLY A 48 7.19 20.13 1.41
N SER A 49 6.04 19.50 1.65
CA SER A 49 5.87 18.04 1.54
C SER A 49 5.67 17.61 0.08
N TRP A 50 6.37 16.55 -0.31
CA TRP A 50 6.40 16.03 -1.69
C TRP A 50 5.83 14.61 -1.81
N TYR A 51 5.72 13.92 -0.68
CA TYR A 51 5.34 12.51 -0.63
C TYR A 51 4.04 12.34 0.15
N LEU A 52 3.14 11.57 -0.44
CA LEU A 52 1.89 11.16 0.17
C LEU A 52 1.95 9.66 0.41
N ILE A 53 1.83 9.24 1.67
CA ILE A 53 1.75 7.83 2.05
C ILE A 53 0.31 7.52 2.42
N ASN A 54 -0.31 6.57 1.74
CA ASN A 54 -1.62 6.07 2.12
C ASN A 54 -1.50 4.68 2.76
N PHE A 55 -2.39 4.40 3.70
CA PHE A 55 -2.59 3.09 4.30
C PHE A 55 -4.06 2.75 4.20
N ILE A 56 -4.37 1.60 3.62
CA ILE A 56 -5.75 1.14 3.39
C ILE A 56 -5.89 -0.25 3.99
N ASP A 57 -6.78 -0.42 4.96
CA ASP A 57 -7.21 -1.73 5.44
C ASP A 57 -8.22 -2.32 4.46
N TYR A 58 -7.96 -3.55 4.01
CA TYR A 58 -8.76 -4.20 2.97
C TYR A 58 -10.19 -4.53 3.43
N LYS A 59 -10.39 -4.88 4.70
CA LYS A 59 -11.70 -5.29 5.22
C LYS A 59 -12.63 -4.10 5.42
N THR A 60 -12.13 -3.06 6.07
CA THR A 60 -12.94 -1.92 6.52
C THR A 60 -12.97 -0.78 5.52
N ASN A 61 -12.13 -0.82 4.48
CA ASN A 61 -11.80 0.33 3.64
C ASN A 61 -11.30 1.54 4.45
N TYR A 62 -10.81 1.32 5.68
CA TYR A 62 -10.25 2.39 6.49
C TYR A 62 -8.98 2.90 5.80
N CYS A 63 -9.00 4.17 5.42
CA CYS A 63 -7.89 4.83 4.78
C CYS A 63 -7.29 5.89 5.71
N ARG A 64 -5.96 5.90 5.84
CA ARG A 64 -5.23 6.97 6.50
C ARG A 64 -4.10 7.45 5.62
N VAL A 65 -4.01 8.77 5.48
CA VAL A 65 -3.00 9.43 4.64
C VAL A 65 -2.07 10.25 5.51
N PHE A 66 -0.78 10.18 5.19
CA PHE A 66 0.27 10.98 5.80
C PHE A 66 1.03 11.75 4.72
N LEU A 67 1.49 12.95 5.09
CA LEU A 67 2.36 13.77 4.25
C LEU A 67 3.79 13.72 4.80
N ALA A 68 4.75 13.54 3.90
CA ALA A 68 6.17 13.53 4.24
C ALA A 68 6.98 14.43 3.30
N LYS A 69 7.99 15.08 3.88
CA LYS A 69 8.95 15.90 3.13
C LYS A 69 10.01 15.08 2.39
N THR A 70 10.37 13.93 2.95
CA THR A 70 11.36 13.00 2.37
C THR A 70 10.82 11.58 2.45
N LYS A 71 11.30 10.69 1.56
CA LYS A 71 10.92 9.27 1.55
C LYS A 71 11.21 8.59 2.90
N ASP A 72 12.36 8.89 3.52
CA ASP A 72 12.74 8.30 4.82
C ASP A 72 11.82 8.68 5.97
N LYS A 73 11.23 9.89 5.93
CA LYS A 73 10.21 10.28 6.91
C LYS A 73 8.89 9.57 6.64
N GLY A 74 8.61 9.26 5.37
CA GLY A 74 7.46 8.48 4.97
C GLY A 74 7.53 7.04 5.47
N THR A 75 8.71 6.40 5.41
CA THR A 75 8.90 5.02 5.87
C THR A 75 8.76 4.87 7.39
N LYS A 76 9.22 5.85 8.18
CA LYS A 76 8.98 5.87 9.65
C LYS A 76 7.50 5.92 10.03
N GLN A 77 6.66 6.45 9.13
CA GLN A 77 5.23 6.55 9.36
C GLN A 77 4.51 5.20 9.31
N PHE A 78 5.14 4.16 8.77
CA PHE A 78 4.62 2.79 8.77
C PHE A 78 4.57 2.25 10.20
N GLU A 79 5.69 2.37 10.93
CA GLU A 79 5.78 1.87 12.30
C GLU A 79 4.75 2.56 13.20
N HIS A 80 4.68 3.90 13.10
CA HIS A 80 3.73 4.71 13.84
C HIS A 80 2.28 4.36 13.48
N PHE A 81 2.01 4.11 12.20
CA PHE A 81 0.68 3.76 11.74
C PHE A 81 0.24 2.40 12.29
N PHE A 82 1.10 1.38 12.27
CA PHE A 82 0.75 0.04 12.72
C PHE A 82 0.44 0.03 14.21
N VAL A 83 1.31 0.61 15.04
CA VAL A 83 1.09 0.72 16.48
C VAL A 83 -0.22 1.47 16.78
N TYR A 84 -0.50 2.54 16.04
CA TYR A 84 -1.75 3.29 16.18
C TYR A 84 -2.96 2.46 15.78
N PHE A 85 -2.89 1.77 14.64
CA PHE A 85 -3.99 1.02 14.05
C PHE A 85 -4.36 -0.17 14.95
N GLU A 86 -3.36 -0.95 15.38
CA GLU A 86 -3.54 -2.10 16.27
C GLU A 86 -4.19 -1.70 17.59
N LYS A 87 -3.73 -0.60 18.21
CA LYS A 87 -4.34 -0.06 19.43
C LYS A 87 -5.75 0.45 19.22
N ARG A 88 -6.01 1.14 18.10
CA ARG A 88 -7.32 1.74 17.81
C ARG A 88 -8.40 0.70 17.54
N PHE A 89 -8.06 -0.32 16.77
CA PHE A 89 -9.01 -1.36 16.34
C PHE A 89 -8.93 -2.62 17.19
N ASN A 90 -8.06 -2.64 18.21
CA ASN A 90 -7.77 -3.78 19.06
C ASN A 90 -7.52 -5.06 18.23
N CYS A 91 -6.64 -4.94 17.24
CA CYS A 91 -6.34 -5.98 16.26
C CYS A 91 -4.82 -6.12 16.07
N SER A 92 -4.39 -7.12 15.30
CA SER A 92 -3.00 -7.29 14.89
C SER A 92 -2.90 -7.22 13.38
N VAL A 93 -1.86 -6.56 12.87
CA VAL A 93 -1.62 -6.51 11.42
C VAL A 93 -0.98 -7.82 10.97
N HIS A 94 -1.60 -8.53 10.03
CA HIS A 94 -1.08 -9.81 9.56
C HIS A 94 -0.27 -9.69 8.27
N TYR A 95 -0.74 -8.91 7.31
CA TYR A 95 -0.08 -8.72 6.03
C TYR A 95 0.05 -7.25 5.67
N GLN A 96 1.24 -6.87 5.20
CA GLN A 96 1.51 -5.57 4.60
C GLN A 96 1.79 -5.75 3.12
N ARG A 97 0.98 -5.13 2.27
CA ARG A 97 1.15 -5.07 0.81
C ARG A 97 1.77 -3.75 0.41
N THR A 98 2.88 -3.79 -0.31
CA THR A 98 3.53 -2.60 -0.91
C THR A 98 3.86 -2.89 -2.37
N ASP A 99 4.13 -1.85 -3.14
CA ASP A 99 4.84 -2.04 -4.40
C ASP A 99 6.31 -2.51 -4.13
N ASN A 100 7.02 -2.86 -5.20
CA ASN A 100 8.43 -3.25 -5.14
C ASN A 100 9.38 -2.05 -5.10
N GLY A 101 8.94 -0.91 -4.56
CA GLY A 101 9.75 0.29 -4.42
C GLY A 101 10.97 0.04 -3.51
N GLY A 102 12.11 0.59 -3.90
CA GLY A 102 13.35 0.46 -3.13
C GLY A 102 13.29 1.13 -1.74
N GLU A 103 12.41 2.11 -1.57
CA GLU A 103 12.19 2.83 -0.30
C GLU A 103 11.66 1.93 0.81
N TYR A 104 10.98 0.84 0.47
CA TYR A 104 10.35 -0.04 1.45
C TYR A 104 11.31 -1.06 2.06
N LYS A 105 12.60 -1.08 1.68
CA LYS A 105 13.60 -1.97 2.32
C LYS A 105 13.72 -1.74 3.83
N VAL A 106 13.50 -0.52 4.30
CA VAL A 106 13.46 -0.21 5.74
C VAL A 106 12.23 -0.84 6.41
N VAL A 107 11.12 -0.91 5.69
CA VAL A 107 9.86 -1.52 6.14
C VAL A 107 10.01 -3.04 6.30
N ASP A 108 10.88 -3.70 5.52
CA ASP A 108 11.16 -5.14 5.70
C ASP A 108 11.64 -5.48 7.11
N LEU A 109 12.58 -4.69 7.63
CA LEU A 109 13.16 -4.95 8.93
C LEU A 109 12.08 -4.82 10.02
N PHE A 110 11.28 -3.76 9.94
CA PHE A 110 10.16 -3.55 10.85
C PHE A 110 9.13 -4.68 10.76
N CYS A 111 8.68 -5.06 9.55
CA CYS A 111 7.71 -6.14 9.36
C CYS A 111 8.19 -7.47 9.96
N LYS A 112 9.49 -7.79 9.82
CA LYS A 112 10.09 -8.99 10.44
C LYS A 112 10.01 -8.93 11.97
N THR A 113 10.37 -7.80 12.56
CA THR A 113 10.33 -7.62 14.02
C THR A 113 8.90 -7.61 14.57
N ALA A 114 7.96 -7.00 13.85
CA ALA A 114 6.55 -6.92 14.23
C ALA A 114 5.76 -8.21 13.94
N GLY A 115 6.37 -9.21 13.32
CA GLY A 115 5.68 -10.46 12.94
C GLY A 115 4.69 -10.30 11.78
N VAL A 116 4.81 -9.22 10.99
CA VAL A 116 3.94 -8.92 9.86
C VAL A 116 4.51 -9.50 8.58
N ARG A 117 3.68 -10.22 7.82
CA ARG A 117 4.10 -10.79 6.53
C ARG A 117 4.07 -9.72 5.46
N ARG A 118 5.19 -9.49 4.79
CA ARG A 118 5.25 -8.57 3.66
C ARG A 118 4.88 -9.28 2.36
N GLN A 119 4.03 -8.64 1.57
CA GLN A 119 3.70 -9.00 0.20
C GLN A 119 4.07 -7.83 -0.71
N VAL A 120 4.73 -8.13 -1.81
CA VAL A 120 5.25 -7.11 -2.73
C VAL A 120 4.63 -7.34 -4.10
N SER A 121 4.10 -6.28 -4.71
CA SER A 121 3.55 -6.35 -6.07
C SER A 121 4.65 -6.65 -7.09
N GLU A 122 4.39 -7.54 -8.05
CA GLU A 122 5.29 -7.75 -9.18
C GLU A 122 5.45 -6.46 -9.99
N ALA A 123 6.67 -6.20 -10.50
CA ALA A 123 7.04 -4.94 -11.14
C ALA A 123 6.22 -4.57 -12.40
N ASN A 124 5.36 -5.48 -12.89
CA ASN A 124 4.61 -5.33 -14.15
C ASN A 124 3.07 -5.47 -14.01
N ASN A 125 2.53 -5.49 -12.79
CA ASN A 125 1.06 -5.58 -12.57
C ASN A 125 0.42 -4.21 -12.25
N GLN A 126 1.02 -3.11 -12.71
CA GLN A 126 0.35 -1.81 -12.74
C GLN A 126 -0.49 -1.74 -14.02
N ALA A 127 -1.75 -2.18 -13.91
CA ALA A 127 -2.79 -1.92 -14.90
C ALA A 127 -3.33 -0.49 -14.74
#